data_AF-R9A008-F1
#
_entry.id   AF-R9A008-F1
#
_cell.length_a   1.000
_cell.length_b   1.000
_cell.length_c   1.000
_cell.angle_alpha   90.00
_cell.angle_beta   90.00
_cell.angle_gamma   90.00
#
_symmetry.space_group_name_H-M   'P 1'
#
loop_
_entity.id
_entity.type
_entity.pdbx_description
1 polymer ?
#
loop_
_entity_poly.entity_id
_entity_poly.type
_entity_poly.pdbx_seq_one_letter_code
_entity_poly.pdbx_strand_id
1 'polypeptide(L)' 'MDPEIKGKRAAKYIQGFRKELLSLAHSCGYEHPGQFTGQDIEISMGMNRYQTLEGLLGYKRDEVKFTKLQDYTVFPKRQA' A
#
# COMPACT_ATOMS: atom_id res chain seq x y z
N MET A 1 -1.28 -22.55 20.92
CA MET A 1 -1.93 -21.85 19.78
C MET A 1 -1.36 -22.39 18.49
N ASP A 2 -2.19 -23.01 17.65
CA ASP A 2 -1.80 -23.73 16.43
C ASP A 2 -1.31 -22.76 15.32
N PRO A 3 -0.06 -22.91 14.81
CA PRO A 3 0.47 -22.13 13.69
C PRO A 3 -0.38 -22.21 12.41
N GLU A 4 -1.01 -23.34 12.13
CA GLU A 4 -1.80 -23.53 10.90
C GLU A 4 -3.08 -22.69 10.94
N ILE A 5 -3.76 -22.67 12.09
CA ILE A 5 -4.95 -21.84 12.32
C ILE A 5 -4.58 -20.35 12.26
N LYS A 6 -3.43 -19.96 12.82
CA LYS A 6 -2.92 -18.57 12.71
C LYS A 6 -2.67 -18.18 11.26
N GLY A 7 -2.05 -19.06 10.47
CA GLY A 7 -1.83 -18.84 9.04
C GLY A 7 -3.13 -18.60 8.28
N LYS A 8 -4.15 -19.44 8.52
CA LYS A 8 -5.49 -19.29 7.90
C LYS A 8 -6.15 -17.95 8.27
N ARG A 9 -6.02 -17.51 9.52
CA ARG A 9 -6.57 -16.21 9.98
C ARG A 9 -5.85 -15.03 9.34
N ALA A 10 -4.52 -15.05 9.31
CA ALA A 10 -3.72 -14.00 8.67
C ALA A 10 -4.03 -13.88 7.17
N ALA A 11 -4.18 -15.01 6.47
CA ALA A 11 -4.55 -15.01 5.05
C ALA A 11 -5.91 -14.33 4.81
N LYS A 12 -6.92 -14.64 5.64
CA LYS A 12 -8.25 -14.00 5.55
C LYS A 12 -8.19 -12.49 5.83
N TYR A 13 -7.40 -12.08 6.83
CA TYR A 13 -7.19 -10.66 7.13
C TYR A 13 -6.56 -9.92 5.93
N ILE A 14 -5.49 -10.47 5.36
CA ILE A 14 -4.81 -9.87 4.20
C ILE A 14 -5.76 -9.76 2.99
N GLN A 15 -6.63 -10.75 2.77
CA GLN A 15 -7.64 -10.70 1.71
C GLN A 15 -8.67 -9.57 1.91
N GLY A 16 -9.11 -9.34 3.16
CA GLY A 16 -10.00 -8.23 3.49
C GLY A 16 -9.29 -6.88 3.32
N PHE A 17 -8.12 -6.74 3.93
CA PHE A 17 -7.29 -5.53 3.87
C PHE A 17 -7.00 -5.09 2.43
N ARG A 18 -6.78 -6.03 1.51
CA ARG A 18 -6.56 -5.71 0.08
C ARG A 18 -7.72 -4.91 -0.51
N LYS A 19 -8.97 -5.24 -0.16
CA LYS A 19 -10.15 -4.54 -0.68
C LYS A 19 -10.23 -3.14 -0.09
N GLU A 20 -10.01 -2.99 1.21
CA GLU A 20 -10.02 -1.71 1.90
C GLU A 20 -8.94 -0.77 1.37
N LEU A 21 -7.72 -1.27 1.16
CA LEU A 21 -6.61 -0.50 0.63
C LEU A 21 -6.86 -0.04 -0.81
N LEU A 22 -7.49 -0.88 -1.65
CA LEU A 22 -7.90 -0.48 -3.00
C LEU A 22 -8.97 0.63 -2.96
N SER A 23 -9.99 0.48 -2.10
CA SER A 23 -11.01 1.53 -1.92
C SER A 23 -10.43 2.86 -1.44
N LEU A 24 -9.41 2.82 -0.57
CA LEU A 24 -8.67 4.00 -0.14
C LEU A 24 -7.93 4.65 -1.31
N ALA A 25 -7.21 3.87 -2.12
CA ALA A 25 -6.50 4.39 -3.29
C ALA A 25 -7.46 5.11 -4.26
N HIS A 26 -8.61 4.51 -4.56
CA HIS A 26 -9.63 5.13 -5.41
C HIS A 26 -10.19 6.42 -4.82
N SER A 27 -10.34 6.48 -3.49
CA SER A 27 -10.82 7.68 -2.79
C SER A 27 -9.81 8.83 -2.87
N CYS A 28 -8.52 8.52 -3.00
CA CYS A 28 -7.44 9.48 -3.24
C CYS A 28 -7.23 9.81 -4.73
N GLY A 29 -8.02 9.23 -5.64
CA GLY A 29 -7.88 9.44 -7.09
C GLY A 29 -6.86 8.53 -7.80
N TYR A 30 -6.36 7.50 -7.11
CA TYR A 30 -5.46 6.50 -7.68
C TYR A 30 -6.18 5.20 -8.03
N GLU A 31 -5.75 4.56 -9.11
CA GLU A 31 -6.25 3.23 -9.50
C GLU A 31 -5.56 2.11 -8.73
N HIS A 32 -4.34 2.35 -8.24
CA HIS A 32 -3.56 1.36 -7.52
C HIS A 32 -2.77 1.98 -6.35
N PRO A 33 -2.73 1.34 -5.15
CA PRO A 33 -2.00 1.85 -3.99
C PRO A 33 -0.50 2.05 -4.25
N GLY A 34 0.08 1.33 -5.21
CA GLY A 34 1.48 1.50 -5.60
C GLY A 34 1.82 2.84 -6.26
N GLN A 35 0.81 3.67 -6.54
CA GLN A 35 0.96 5.02 -7.08
C GLN A 35 1.21 6.07 -5.98
N PHE A 36 0.93 5.75 -4.71
CA PHE A 36 1.23 6.66 -3.59
C PHE A 36 2.74 6.96 -3.53
N THR A 37 3.03 8.23 -3.35
CA THR A 37 4.36 8.80 -3.17
C THR A 37 4.52 9.32 -1.74
N GLY A 38 5.74 9.71 -1.36
CA GLY A 38 5.97 10.31 -0.05
C GLY A 38 5.31 11.68 0.14
N GLN A 39 4.81 12.30 -0.93
CA GLN A 39 4.07 13.56 -0.88
C GLN A 39 2.59 13.35 -0.49
N ASP A 40 2.04 12.15 -0.70
CA ASP A 40 0.62 11.85 -0.45
C ASP A 40 0.32 11.51 1.03
N ILE A 41 1.37 11.41 1.85
CA ILE A 41 1.27 10.96 3.25
C ILE A 41 1.76 12.07 4.16
N GLU A 42 0.86 12.62 4.98
CA GLU A 42 1.21 13.58 6.03
C GLU A 42 1.42 12.87 7.37
N ILE A 43 2.51 13.23 8.05
CA ILE A 43 2.84 12.75 9.40
C ILE A 43 2.68 13.90 10.38
N SER A 44 1.91 13.67 11.44
CA SER A 44 1.80 14.59 12.56
C SER A 44 3.08 14.58 13.40
N MET A 45 3.70 15.74 13.55
CA MET A 45 4.91 15.97 14.36
C MET A 45 4.56 16.49 15.77
N GLY A 46 3.28 16.39 16.16
CA GLY A 46 2.75 17.04 17.35
C GLY A 46 2.61 18.56 17.20
N MET A 47 1.96 19.20 18.17
CA MET A 47 1.76 20.66 18.22
C MET A 47 1.15 21.23 16.92
N ASN A 48 0.19 20.52 16.31
CA ASN A 48 -0.45 20.91 15.04
C ASN A 48 0.51 21.11 13.85
N ARG A 49 1.69 20.48 13.87
CA ARG A 49 2.61 20.49 12.74
C ARG A 49 2.49 19.19 11.95
N TYR A 50 2.43 19.33 10.64
CA TYR A 50 2.35 18.23 9.69
C TYR A 50 3.47 18.40 8.66
N GLN A 51 4.08 17.29 8.27
CA GLN A 51 5.04 17.24 7.17
C GLN A 51 4.78 15.99 6.34
N THR A 52 5.10 16.06 5.06
CA THR A 52 5.00 14.88 4.20
C THR A 52 6.03 13.82 4.61
N LEU A 53 5.73 12.55 4.34
CA LEU A 53 6.63 11.42 4.56
C LEU A 53 7.96 11.64 3.82
N GLU A 54 7.91 12.24 2.63
CA GLU A 54 9.10 12.63 1.88
C GLU A 54 9.89 13.73 2.59
N GLY A 55 9.23 14.80 3.05
CA GLY A 55 9.89 15.90 3.76
C GLY A 55 10.51 15.47 5.10
N LEU A 56 9.88 14.52 5.80
CA LEU A 56 10.33 14.05 7.11
C LEU A 56 11.41 12.97 7.03
N LEU A 57 11.21 11.96 6.18
CA LEU A 57 12.08 10.78 6.11
C LEU A 57 12.91 10.68 4.83
N GLY A 58 12.75 11.61 3.89
CA GLY A 58 13.40 11.55 2.58
C GLY A 58 12.89 10.42 1.69
N TYR A 59 11.75 9.80 2.03
CA TYR A 59 11.17 8.73 1.23
C TYR A 59 10.57 9.30 -0.06
N LYS A 60 11.39 9.36 -1.09
CA LYS A 60 11.00 9.74 -2.43
C LYS A 60 10.83 8.49 -3.28
N ARG A 61 9.65 8.35 -3.87
CA ARG A 61 9.30 7.25 -4.77
C ARG A 61 8.96 7.83 -6.13
N ASP A 62 9.49 7.21 -7.18
CA ASP A 62 9.15 7.60 -8.54
C ASP A 62 7.66 7.37 -8.83
N GLU A 63 7.08 8.29 -9.59
CA GLU A 63 5.68 8.19 -9.99
C GLU A 63 5.46 6.92 -10.84
N VAL A 64 4.48 6.12 -10.43
CA VAL A 64 4.11 4.89 -11.15
C VAL A 64 2.85 5.15 -11.96
N LYS A 65 2.94 5.02 -13.28
CA LYS A 65 1.77 5.04 -14.16
C LYS A 65 1.06 3.70 -14.09
N PHE A 66 -0.21 3.71 -13.72
CA PHE A 66 -1.06 2.54 -13.81
C PHE A 66 -1.56 2.37 -15.24
N THR A 67 -1.35 1.19 -15.83
CA THR A 67 -1.88 0.85 -17.16
C THR A 67 -3.23 0.14 -17.04
N LYS A 68 -3.22 -1.13 -16.67
CA LYS A 68 -4.40 -1.99 -16.48
C LYS A 68 -4.06 -3.10 -15.50
N LEU A 69 -5.06 -3.55 -14.74
CA LEU A 69 -4.86 -4.58 -13.70
C LEU A 69 -4.18 -5.85 -14.23
N GLN A 70 -4.53 -6.24 -15.46
CA GLN A 70 -4.01 -7.45 -16.13
C GLN A 70 -2.48 -7.45 -16.27
N ASP A 71 -1.84 -6.28 -16.38
CA ASP A 71 -0.39 -6.19 -16.52
C ASP A 71 0.34 -6.56 -15.22
N TYR A 72 -0.37 -6.58 -14.08
CA TYR A 72 0.18 -6.81 -12.75
C TYR A 72 -0.32 -8.11 -12.09
N THR A 73 -1.08 -8.95 -12.81
CA THR A 73 -1.57 -10.23 -12.27
C THR A 73 -0.56 -11.37 -12.41
N VAL A 74 0.50 -11.17 -13.20
CA VAL A 74 1.55 -12.19 -13.40
C VAL A 74 2.52 -12.14 -12.22
N PHE A 75 2.34 -13.05 -11.28
CA PHE A 75 3.31 -13.23 -10.20
C PHE A 75 4.57 -13.94 -10.75
N PRO A 76 5.77 -13.34 -10.63
CA PRO A 76 6.99 -14.05 -11.00
C PRO A 76 7.09 -15.31 -10.16
N LYS A 77 7.37 -16.44 -10.81
CA LYS A 77 7.60 -17.70 -10.11
C LYS A 77 8.78 -17.48 -9.15
N ARG A 78 8.55 -17.72 -7.87
CA ARG A 78 9.62 -17.73 -6.86
C ARG A 78 10.63 -18.77 -7.33
N GLN A 79 11.84 -18.34 -7.70
CA GLN A 79 12.93 -19.28 -7.99
C GLN A 79 13.14 -20.10 -6.71
N ALA A 80 13.09 -21.42 -6.86
CA ALA A 80 13.31 -22.37 -5.78
C ALA A 80 14.78 -22.40 -5.37
#